data_AF-A0A962A7R0-F1
#
_entry.id   AF-A0A962A7R0-F1
#
_cell.length_a   1.000
_cell.length_b   1.000
_cell.length_c   1.000
_cell.angle_alpha   90.00
_cell.angle_beta   90.00
_cell.angle_gamma   90.00
#
_symmetry.space_group_name_H-M   'P 1'
#
loop_
_entity.id
_entity.type
_entity.pdbx_description
1 polymer ?
#
loop_
_entity_poly.entity_id
_entity_poly.type
_entity_poly.pdbx_seq_one_letter_code
_entity_poly.pdbx_strand_id
1 'polypeptide(L)'
;MSRRTTKQPSFADVAGATRAKIIGLFSIDNNYDQPNNNLVAFWTEKPSIQALASALRSAFPASDDAVTLAIVKIWGGEEHDIGSVSYRLQDVTEGEILE
;
A
#
# COMPACT_ATOMS: atom_id res chain seq x y z
N MET A 1 -22.89 -23.26 42.18
CA MET A 1 -21.91 -23.40 41.08
C MET A 1 -22.60 -23.04 39.77
N SER A 2 -22.58 -21.76 39.38
CA SER A 2 -23.23 -21.28 38.15
C SER A 2 -22.28 -21.41 36.97
N ARG A 3 -22.62 -22.25 36.00
CA ARG A 3 -21.88 -22.39 34.74
C ARG A 3 -22.11 -21.12 33.91
N ARG A 4 -21.07 -20.31 33.72
CA ARG A 4 -21.07 -19.24 32.72
C ARG A 4 -21.01 -19.92 31.35
N THR A 5 -22.12 -19.91 30.64
CA THR A 5 -22.18 -20.27 29.22
C THR A 5 -21.52 -19.15 28.43
N THR A 6 -20.25 -19.32 28.09
CA THR A 6 -19.55 -18.44 27.14
C THR A 6 -20.17 -18.70 25.77
N LYS A 7 -21.07 -17.81 25.32
CA LYS A 7 -21.55 -17.81 23.93
C LYS A 7 -20.33 -17.62 23.03
N GLN A 8 -19.94 -18.64 22.28
CA GLN A 8 -19.00 -18.47 21.17
C GLN A 8 -19.64 -17.48 20.18
N PRO A 9 -18.91 -16.45 19.72
CA PRO A 9 -19.41 -15.58 18.66
C PRO A 9 -19.64 -16.43 17.41
N SER A 10 -20.77 -16.20 16.74
CA SER A 10 -21.15 -16.96 15.55
C SER A 10 -20.37 -16.44 14.35
N PHE A 11 -20.14 -17.27 13.33
CA PHE A 11 -19.50 -16.84 12.08
C PHE A 11 -20.27 -15.72 11.35
N ALA A 12 -21.54 -15.50 11.68
CA ALA A 12 -22.34 -14.40 11.14
C ALA A 12 -21.98 -13.04 11.75
N ASP A 13 -21.39 -13.00 12.96
CA ASP A 13 -20.98 -11.75 13.63
C ASP A 13 -19.70 -11.15 13.02
N VAL A 14 -18.97 -11.91 12.20
CA VAL A 14 -17.74 -11.46 11.52
C VAL A 14 -18.01 -10.75 10.19
N ALA A 15 -19.22 -10.91 9.64
CA ALA A 15 -19.61 -10.33 8.35
C ALA A 15 -19.84 -8.80 8.40
N GLY A 16 -19.90 -8.21 9.61
CA GLY A 16 -19.98 -6.77 9.83
C GLY A 16 -18.64 -6.09 10.09
N ALA A 17 -17.51 -6.82 10.06
CA ALA A 17 -16.19 -6.22 10.18
C ALA A 17 -15.90 -5.41 8.91
N THR A 18 -15.87 -4.09 9.05
CA THR A 18 -15.39 -3.17 8.01
C THR A 18 -14.01 -3.65 7.58
N ARG A 19 -13.88 -4.12 6.34
CA ARG A 19 -12.60 -4.57 5.80
C ARG A 19 -11.59 -3.44 5.94
N ALA A 20 -10.40 -3.75 6.45
CA ALA A 20 -9.39 -2.73 6.65
C ALA A 20 -9.01 -2.13 5.28
N LYS A 21 -9.04 -0.80 5.17
CA LYS A 21 -8.48 -0.09 4.04
C LYS A 21 -6.97 -0.07 4.20
N ILE A 22 -6.27 -0.55 3.18
CA ILE A 22 -4.81 -0.59 3.10
C ILE A 22 -4.40 0.30 1.94
N ILE A 23 -3.31 1.03 2.08
CA ILE A 23 -2.71 1.81 1.00
C ILE A 23 -1.37 1.15 0.69
N GLY A 24 -1.27 0.51 -0.47
CA GLY A 24 -0.07 -0.19 -0.91
C GLY A 24 0.76 0.66 -1.86
N LEU A 25 2.07 0.73 -1.61
CA LEU A 25 3.05 1.15 -2.60
C LEU A 25 3.53 -0.09 -3.34
N PHE A 26 3.31 -0.12 -4.64
CA PHE A 26 3.70 -1.23 -5.51
C PHE A 26 4.81 -0.79 -6.44
N SER A 27 5.76 -1.69 -6.71
CA SER A 27 6.73 -1.56 -7.78
C SER A 27 6.39 -2.49 -8.92
N ILE A 28 6.57 -2.00 -10.14
CA ILE A 28 6.43 -2.75 -11.38
C ILE A 28 7.84 -2.86 -11.94
N ASP A 29 8.48 -4.00 -11.71
CA ASP A 29 9.74 -4.33 -12.36
C ASP A 29 9.43 -4.93 -13.73
N ASN A 30 9.82 -4.24 -14.80
CA ASN A 30 9.62 -4.67 -16.20
C ASN A 30 10.44 -5.90 -16.61
N ASN A 31 10.98 -6.67 -15.66
CA ASN A 31 11.74 -7.88 -15.92
C ASN A 31 10.80 -9.08 -16.13
N TYR A 32 10.24 -9.16 -17.33
CA TYR A 32 9.74 -10.30 -18.14
C TYR A 32 8.97 -11.49 -17.50
N ASP A 33 8.78 -11.60 -16.19
CA ASP A 33 8.06 -12.72 -15.54
C ASP A 33 7.58 -12.40 -14.10
N GLN A 34 7.66 -11.15 -13.64
CA GLN A 34 7.19 -10.78 -12.30
C GLN A 34 5.75 -10.23 -12.34
N PRO A 35 4.91 -10.57 -11.35
CA PRO A 35 3.59 -9.98 -11.24
C PRO A 35 3.72 -8.46 -11.10
N ASN A 36 2.83 -7.71 -11.75
CA ASN A 36 2.82 -6.24 -11.83
C ASN A 36 2.63 -5.52 -10.47
N ASN A 37 2.68 -6.25 -9.36
CA ASN A 37 2.20 -5.81 -8.05
C ASN A 37 3.17 -6.21 -6.92
N ASN A 38 4.48 -5.96 -7.09
CA ASN A 38 5.42 -6.21 -5.99
C ASN A 38 5.19 -5.19 -4.88
N LEU A 39 4.74 -5.64 -3.70
CA LEU A 39 4.45 -4.77 -2.57
C LEU A 39 5.75 -4.27 -1.92
N VAL A 40 5.97 -2.96 -1.98
CA VAL A 40 7.14 -2.29 -1.38
C VAL A 40 6.86 -1.89 0.06
N ALA A 41 5.70 -1.28 0.30
CA ALA A 41 5.28 -0.79 1.61
C ALA A 41 3.75 -0.68 1.68
N PHE A 42 3.20 -0.66 2.89
CA PHE A 42 1.77 -0.46 3.09
C PHE A 42 1.49 0.41 4.33
N TRP A 43 0.35 1.09 4.31
CA TRP A 43 -0.15 1.92 5.42
C TRP A 43 -1.65 1.73 5.61
N THR A 44 -2.14 2.01 6.82
CA THR A 44 -3.58 2.05 7.12
C THR A 44 -4.20 3.42 6.81
N GLU A 45 -3.37 4.44 6.61
CA GLU A 45 -3.75 5.82 6.31
C GLU A 45 -2.79 6.39 5.25
N LYS A 46 -3.18 7.48 4.57
CA LYS A 46 -2.36 8.07 3.52
C LYS A 46 -0.99 8.48 4.09
N PRO A 47 0.13 7.93 3.59
CA PRO A 47 1.44 8.27 4.12
C PRO A 47 1.75 9.75 3.86
N SER A 48 2.61 10.35 4.69
CA SER A 48 3.22 11.63 4.35
C SER A 48 4.17 11.47 3.16
N ILE A 49 4.44 12.56 2.45
CA ILE A 49 5.40 12.56 1.33
C ILE A 49 6.79 12.11 1.82
N GLN A 50 7.18 12.48 3.04
CA GLN A 50 8.45 12.07 3.65
C GLN A 50 8.47 10.56 3.95
N ALA A 51 7.36 10.00 4.43
CA ALA A 51 7.25 8.55 4.67
C ALA A 51 7.31 7.77 3.35
N LEU A 52 6.66 8.26 2.30
CA LEU A 52 6.73 7.68 0.96
C LEU A 52 8.16 7.72 0.40
N ALA A 53 8.83 8.87 0.47
CA ALA A 53 10.21 9.01 0.02
C ALA A 53 11.15 8.06 0.78
N SER A 54 10.95 7.93 2.10
CA SER A 54 11.71 7.00 2.94
C SER A 54 11.50 5.54 2.52
N ALA A 55 10.27 5.14 2.18
CA ALA A 55 9.97 3.82 1.66
C ALA A 55 10.64 3.55 0.30
N LEU A 56 10.73 4.59 -0.55
CA LEU A 56 11.46 4.59 -1.81
C LEU A 56 12.99 4.76 -1.64
N ARG A 57 13.51 4.71 -0.40
CA ARG A 57 14.92 4.90 -0.03
C ARG A 57 15.53 6.18 -0.61
N SER A 58 14.71 7.21 -0.75
CA SER A 58 15.06 8.51 -1.31
C SER A 58 14.90 9.61 -0.25
N ALA A 59 15.75 10.63 -0.29
CA ALA A 59 15.58 11.83 0.54
C ALA A 59 14.45 12.70 -0.04
N PHE A 60 13.80 13.49 0.81
CA PHE A 60 12.82 14.50 0.37
C PHE A 60 13.11 15.87 1.00
N PRO A 61 13.28 16.95 0.21
CA PRO A 61 13.38 16.94 -1.24
C PRO A 61 14.59 16.12 -1.70
N ALA A 62 14.46 15.44 -2.84
CA ALA A 62 15.59 14.72 -3.41
C ALA A 62 16.57 15.74 -3.99
N SER A 63 17.84 15.36 -4.12
CA SER A 63 18.84 16.22 -4.79
C SER A 63 18.55 16.41 -6.28
N ASP A 64 17.73 15.53 -6.86
CA ASP A 64 17.24 15.61 -8.23
C ASP A 64 15.75 16.02 -8.23
N ASP A 65 15.45 17.11 -8.92
CA ASP A 65 14.09 17.64 -9.07
C ASP A 65 13.18 16.64 -9.78
N ALA A 66 13.72 15.82 -10.70
CA ALA A 66 12.95 14.78 -11.38
C ALA A 66 12.43 13.73 -10.40
N VAL A 67 13.27 13.30 -9.46
CA VAL A 67 12.90 12.35 -8.40
C VAL A 67 11.90 12.98 -7.43
N THR A 68 12.09 14.25 -7.08
CA THR A 68 11.13 14.98 -6.23
C THR A 68 9.74 15.04 -6.87
N LEU A 69 9.66 15.38 -8.16
CA LEU A 69 8.41 15.39 -8.92
C LEU A 69 7.80 14.00 -9.04
N ALA A 70 8.62 12.96 -9.25
CA ALA A 70 8.16 11.58 -9.30
C ALA A 70 7.49 11.15 -7.99
N ILE A 71 8.12 11.43 -6.84
CA ILE A 71 7.56 11.13 -5.51
C ILE A 71 6.22 11.86 -5.31
N VAL A 72 6.12 13.12 -5.74
CA VAL A 72 4.87 13.91 -5.64
C VAL A 72 3.76 13.32 -6.50
N LYS A 73 4.07 12.89 -7.73
CA LYS A 73 3.10 12.23 -8.63
C LYS A 73 2.61 10.90 -8.06
N ILE A 74 3.53 10.07 -7.56
CA ILE A 74 3.20 8.78 -6.92
C ILE A 74 2.32 9.01 -5.69
N TRP A 75 2.64 10.03 -4.88
CA TRP A 75 1.82 10.40 -3.73
C TRP A 75 0.41 10.91 -4.12
N GLY A 76 0.29 11.48 -5.32
CA GLY A 76 -0.97 11.85 -5.96
C GLY A 76 -1.83 10.67 -6.43
N GLY A 77 -1.24 9.46 -6.50
CA GLY A 77 -1.90 8.26 -7.02
C GLY A 77 -1.60 7.99 -8.49
N GLU A 78 -0.68 8.74 -9.11
CA GLU A 78 -0.22 8.47 -10.47
C GLU A 78 0.90 7.42 -10.46
N GLU A 79 0.93 6.56 -11.47
CA GLU A 79 2.09 5.71 -11.71
C GLU A 79 3.23 6.55 -12.29
N HIS A 80 4.43 6.41 -11.72
CA HIS A 80 5.59 7.12 -12.24
C HIS A 80 6.89 6.35 -12.06
N ASP A 81 7.83 6.62 -12.96
CA ASP A 81 9.13 5.97 -12.97
C ASP A 81 10.10 6.70 -12.04
N ILE A 82 10.86 5.93 -11.28
CA ILE A 82 12.06 6.39 -10.59
C ILE A 82 13.21 5.51 -11.07
N GLY A 83 14.04 6.04 -11.97
CA GLY A 83 15.08 5.27 -12.63
C GLY A 83 14.48 4.30 -13.66
N SER A 84 14.66 3.00 -13.44
CA SER A 84 14.15 1.93 -14.32
C SER A 84 12.96 1.17 -13.75
N VAL A 85 12.43 1.62 -12.60
CA VAL A 85 11.33 0.95 -11.89
C VAL A 85 10.14 1.88 -11.83
N SER A 86 8.96 1.38 -12.21
CA SER A 86 7.71 2.13 -12.11
C SER A 86 7.08 1.87 -10.74
N TYR A 87 6.55 2.91 -10.11
CA TYR A 87 5.92 2.83 -8.81
C TYR A 87 4.52 3.41 -8.84
N ARG A 88 3.60 2.82 -8.07
CA ARG A 88 2.23 3.33 -7.90
C ARG A 88 1.76 3.18 -6.46
N LEU A 89 1.01 4.17 -5.99
CA LEU A 89 0.32 4.12 -4.69
C LEU A 89 -1.16 3.81 -4.94
N GLN A 90 -1.68 2.73 -4.37
CA GLN A 90 -3.03 2.26 -4.61
C GLN A 90 -3.74 1.90 -3.30
N ASP A 91 -5.01 2.30 -3.20
CA ASP A 91 -5.91 1.85 -2.14
C ASP A 91 -6.35 0.40 -2.43
N VAL A 92 -6.22 -0.47 -1.42
CA VAL A 92 -6.54 -1.90 -1.49
C VAL A 92 -7.43 -2.24 -0.30
N THR A 93 -8.44 -3.07 -0.55
CA THR A 93 -9.31 -3.60 0.51
C THR A 93 -8.81 -4.97 0.94
N GLU A 94 -8.88 -5.28 2.23
CA GLU A 94 -8.58 -6.63 2.71
C GLU A 94 -9.37 -7.70 1.92
N GLY A 95 -8.65 -8.69 1.37
CA GLY A 95 -9.20 -9.77 0.55
C GLY A 95 -9.43 -9.42 -0.92
N GLU A 96 -9.01 -8.24 -1.38
CA GLU A 96 -8.99 -7.86 -2.79
C GLU A 96 -7.87 -8.61 -3.54
N ILE A 97 -8.19 -9.09 -4.74
CA ILE A 97 -7.22 -9.73 -5.66
C ILE A 97 -6.79 -8.65 -6.64
N LEU A 98 -5.48 -8.35 -6.66
CA LEU A 98 -4.88 -7.38 -7.58
C LEU A 98 -4.37 -8.11 -8.82
N GLU A 99 -4.89 -7.74 -9.99
CA GLU A 99 -4.46 -8.25 -11.31
C GLU A 99 -3.22 -7.52 -11.84
#